data_AF-A0A7U9SY25-F1
#
_entry.id   AF-A0A7U9SY25-F1
#
_cell.length_a   1.000
_cell.length_b   1.000
_cell.length_c   1.000
_cell.angle_alpha   90.00
_cell.angle_beta   90.00
_cell.angle_gamma   90.00
#
_symmetry.space_group_name_H-M   'P 1'
#
loop_
_entity.id
_entity.type
_entity.pdbx_description
1 polymer ?
#
loop_
_entity_poly.entity_id
_entity_poly.type
_entity_poly.pdbx_seq_one_letter_code
_entity_poly.pdbx_strand_id
1 'polypeptide(L)'
;MKIGLILCADLEKAQYLYKYIELLDSVKCCYDVIYWNRNLSNYKIQCDGCLIPFNEKIDSFKPLVFKVRQYLRFFRFVRRVIKKILMINLLFLQHLLLLFY
;
A
#
# COMPACT_ATOMS: atom_id res chain seq x y z
N MET A 1 0.51 19.23 6.87
CA MET A 1 1.38 18.40 6.00
C MET A 1 0.77 17.02 5.93
N LYS A 2 0.67 16.40 4.75
CA LYS A 2 0.03 15.09 4.56
C LYS A 2 1.03 14.06 4.01
N ILE A 3 1.19 12.94 4.70
CA ILE A 3 2.14 11.87 4.36
C ILE A 3 1.41 10.73 3.63
N GLY A 4 1.98 10.26 2.53
CA GLY A 4 1.50 9.09 1.81
C GLY A 4 2.35 7.87 2.04
N LEU A 5 1.77 6.83 2.63
CA LEU A 5 2.39 5.53 2.75
C LEU A 5 1.91 4.66 1.58
N ILE A 6 2.83 4.13 0.79
CA ILE A 6 2.50 3.19 -0.29
C ILE A 6 3.04 1.82 0.04
N LEU A 7 2.17 0.82 0.02
CA LEU A 7 2.49 -0.57 0.31
C LEU A 7 2.12 -1.47 -0.87
N CYS A 8 3.10 -2.14 -1.46
CA CYS A 8 2.88 -3.13 -2.51
C CYS A 8 2.64 -4.55 -1.94
N ALA A 9 1.79 -4.66 -0.94
CA ALA A 9 1.46 -5.91 -0.27
C ALA A 9 0.10 -5.85 0.42
N ASP A 10 -0.41 -7.03 0.79
CA ASP A 10 -1.57 -7.15 1.67
C ASP A 10 -1.25 -6.53 3.03
N LEU A 11 -2.25 -5.87 3.59
CA LEU A 11 -2.14 -5.17 4.87
C LEU A 11 -1.69 -6.11 6.01
N GLU A 12 -2.22 -7.34 6.02
CA GLU A 12 -1.88 -8.42 6.97
C GLU A 12 -0.38 -8.78 6.99
N LYS A 13 0.32 -8.59 5.87
CA LYS A 13 1.72 -8.98 5.71
C LYS A 13 2.69 -7.85 6.02
N ALA A 14 2.19 -6.66 6.36
CA ALA A 14 2.99 -5.45 6.49
C ALA A 14 3.30 -5.11 7.95
N GLN A 15 4.01 -5.98 8.66
CA GLN A 15 4.37 -5.75 10.07
C GLN A 15 5.07 -4.40 10.33
N TYR A 16 5.88 -3.93 9.39
CA TYR A 16 6.54 -2.62 9.50
C TYR A 16 5.57 -1.45 9.36
N LEU A 17 4.48 -1.60 8.59
CA LEU A 17 3.47 -0.56 8.42
C LEU A 17 2.85 -0.16 9.76
N TYR A 18 2.59 -1.11 10.65
CA TYR A 18 2.02 -0.84 11.97
C TYR A 18 2.89 0.11 12.79
N LYS A 19 4.22 -0.07 12.77
CA LYS A 19 5.13 0.84 13.48
C LYS A 19 5.09 2.26 12.92
N TYR A 20 4.97 2.41 11.60
CA TYR A 20 4.81 3.73 11.00
C TYR A 20 3.46 4.36 11.32
N ILE A 21 2.38 3.57 11.30
CA ILE A 21 1.04 4.02 11.69
C ILE A 21 1.03 4.50 13.14
N GLU A 22 1.51 3.68 14.08
CA GLU A 22 1.59 4.04 15.50
C GLU A 22 2.38 5.33 15.72
N LEU A 23 3.53 5.47 15.04
CA LEU A 23 4.33 6.68 15.13
C LEU A 23 3.57 7.89 14.60
N LEU A 24 2.95 7.78 13.41
CA LEU A 24 2.22 8.88 12.79
C LEU A 24 0.98 9.29 13.60
N ASP A 25 0.28 8.32 14.19
CA ASP A 25 -0.85 8.54 15.10
C ASP A 25 -0.35 9.27 16.36
N SER A 26 0.78 8.84 16.95
CA SER A 26 1.33 9.47 18.16
C SER A 26 1.70 10.94 17.97
N VAL A 27 2.18 11.31 16.77
CA VAL A 27 2.49 12.71 16.42
C VAL A 27 1.31 13.45 15.79
N LYS A 28 0.12 12.84 15.74
CA LYS A 28 -1.11 13.38 15.13
C LYS A 28 -0.90 13.88 13.70
N CYS A 29 -0.08 13.17 12.94
CA CYS A 29 0.18 13.51 11.54
C CYS A 29 -0.98 13.04 10.68
N CYS A 30 -1.40 13.83 9.69
CA CYS A 30 -2.36 13.37 8.70
C CYS A 30 -1.65 12.50 7.65
N TYR A 31 -2.11 11.26 7.47
CA TYR A 31 -1.57 10.36 6.47
C TYR A 31 -2.65 9.51 5.79
N ASP A 32 -2.36 9.06 4.58
CA ASP A 32 -3.13 8.01 3.92
C ASP A 32 -2.22 6.84 3.59
N VAL A 33 -2.79 5.63 3.62
CA VAL A 33 -2.12 4.38 3.27
C VAL A 33 -2.74 3.84 1.99
N ILE A 34 -1.97 3.82 0.91
CA ILE A 34 -2.35 3.17 -0.34
C ILE A 34 -1.72 1.79 -0.34
N TYR A 35 -2.54 0.73 -0.43
CA TYR A 35 -2.03 -0.64 -0.38
C TYR A 35 -2.66 -1.54 -1.43
N TRP A 36 -1.99 -2.64 -1.75
CA TRP A 36 -2.50 -3.63 -2.68
C TRP A 36 -3.15 -4.80 -1.93
N ASN A 37 -4.48 -4.88 -1.95
CA ASN A 37 -5.24 -6.01 -1.42
C ASN A 37 -5.25 -7.16 -2.44
N ARG A 38 -4.20 -7.99 -2.44
CA ARG A 38 -4.00 -9.10 -3.38
C ARG A 38 -4.84 -10.31 -3.02
N ASN A 39 -5.15 -10.49 -1.74
CA ASN A 39 -5.98 -11.58 -1.26
C ASN A 39 -7.48 -11.26 -1.30
N LEU A 40 -7.86 -10.01 -1.59
CA LEU A 40 -9.23 -9.51 -1.45
C LEU A 40 -9.78 -9.75 -0.03
N SER A 41 -8.89 -9.67 0.95
CA SER A 41 -9.24 -9.82 2.37
C SER A 41 -10.04 -8.62 2.85
N ASN A 42 -10.90 -8.83 3.84
CA ASN A 42 -11.59 -7.77 4.58
C ASN A 42 -10.80 -7.31 5.81
N TYR A 43 -9.51 -7.66 5.88
CA TYR A 43 -8.66 -7.31 7.01
C TYR A 43 -8.53 -5.79 7.13
N LYS A 44 -8.63 -5.30 8.36
CA LYS A 44 -8.58 -3.87 8.70
C LYS A 44 -7.60 -3.66 9.84
N ILE A 45 -6.89 -2.54 9.77
CA ILE A 45 -6.10 -2.00 10.87
C ILE A 45 -6.89 -0.84 11.46
N GLN A 46 -6.84 -0.70 12.78
CA GLN A 46 -7.35 0.48 13.47
C GLN A 46 -6.26 1.56 13.43
N CYS A 47 -6.55 2.68 12.76
CA CYS A 47 -5.62 3.79 12.56
C CYS A 47 -6.41 5.08 12.30
N ASP A 48 -5.80 6.24 12.58
CA ASP A 48 -6.46 7.54 12.33
C ASP A 48 -6.40 7.95 10.84
N GLY A 49 -5.46 7.37 10.08
CA GLY A 49 -5.30 7.64 8.65
C GLY A 49 -6.32 6.93 7.75
N CYS A 50 -6.41 7.38 6.50
CA CYS A 50 -7.31 6.77 5.52
C CYS A 50 -6.63 5.59 4.79
N LEU A 51 -7.27 4.42 4.81
CA LEU A 51 -6.81 3.23 4.10
C LEU A 51 -7.45 3.16 2.71
N ILE A 52 -6.62 3.17 1.66
CA ILE A 52 -7.02 3.19 0.25
C ILE A 52 -6.58 1.89 -0.43
N PRO A 53 -7.47 0.89 -0.53
CA PRO A 53 -7.14 -0.38 -1.15
C PRO A 53 -7.14 -0.31 -2.68
N PHE A 54 -6.15 -0.93 -3.28
CA PHE A 54 -6.20 -1.44 -4.65
C PHE A 54 -6.60 -2.91 -4.62
N ASN A 55 -7.86 -3.20 -4.93
CA ASN A 55 -8.42 -4.54 -4.92
C ASN A 55 -8.16 -5.23 -6.27
N GLU A 56 -7.06 -5.97 -6.39
CA GLU A 56 -6.79 -6.81 -7.56
C GLU A 56 -6.08 -8.08 -7.11
N LYS A 57 -6.70 -9.24 -7.36
CA LYS A 57 -6.11 -10.52 -6.98
C LYS A 57 -4.86 -10.83 -7.81
N ILE A 58 -3.75 -11.13 -7.14
CA ILE A 58 -2.56 -11.69 -7.81
C ILE A 58 -2.68 -13.21 -7.79
N ASP A 59 -2.40 -13.84 -8.92
CA ASP A 59 -2.27 -15.29 -8.99
C ASP A 59 -0.77 -15.62 -9.04
N SER A 60 -0.27 -16.24 -7.98
CA SER A 60 1.15 -16.54 -7.81
C SER A 60 1.68 -17.53 -8.86
N PHE A 61 0.81 -18.36 -9.42
CA PHE A 61 1.16 -19.36 -10.43
C PHE A 61 1.22 -18.78 -11.85
N LYS A 62 0.80 -17.54 -12.05
CA LYS A 62 0.86 -16.90 -13.37
C LYS A 62 2.29 -16.51 -13.76
N PRO A 63 2.59 -16.51 -15.08
CA PRO A 63 3.87 -16.04 -15.59
C PRO A 63 4.20 -14.61 -15.16
N LEU A 64 5.50 -14.30 -15.07
CA LEU A 64 6.02 -12.99 -14.67
C LEU A 64 5.38 -11.81 -15.42
N VAL A 65 5.11 -11.95 -16.73
CA VAL A 65 4.48 -10.91 -17.55
C VAL A 65 3.12 -10.48 -17.01
N PHE A 66 2.34 -11.42 -16.47
CA PHE A 66 1.05 -11.09 -15.84
C PHE A 66 1.25 -10.33 -14.53
N LYS A 67 2.23 -10.73 -13.71
CA LYS A 67 2.57 -10.05 -12.45
C LYS A 67 3.03 -8.61 -12.71
N VAL A 68 3.86 -8.40 -13.74
CA VAL A 68 4.30 -7.06 -14.17
C VAL A 68 3.11 -6.22 -14.64
N ARG A 69 2.20 -6.77 -15.45
CA ARG A 69 1.00 -6.06 -15.90
C ARG A 69 0.14 -5.58 -14.73
N GLN A 70 -0.04 -6.41 -13.71
CA GLN A 70 -0.80 -6.05 -12.51
C GLN A 70 -0.07 -5.00 -11.68
N TYR A 71 1.25 -5.10 -11.54
CA TYR A 71 2.05 -4.07 -10.88
C TYR A 71 1.91 -2.69 -11.58
N LEU A 72 1.93 -2.67 -12.92
CA LEU A 72 1.69 -1.44 -13.68
C LEU A 72 0.29 -0.86 -13.45
N ARG A 73 -0.73 -1.70 -13.21
CA ARG A 73 -2.08 -1.23 -12.84
C ARG A 73 -2.08 -0.61 -11.46
N PHE A 74 -1.45 -1.25 -10.48
CA PHE A 74 -1.27 -0.71 -9.15
C PHE A 74 -0.55 0.66 -9.20
N PHE A 75 0.55 0.76 -9.95
CA PHE A 75 1.28 2.01 -10.11
C PHE A 75 0.42 3.13 -10.71
N ARG A 76 -0.39 2.82 -11.75
CA ARG A 76 -1.34 3.78 -12.33
C ARG A 76 -2.41 4.20 -11.32
N PHE A 77 -2.90 3.29 -10.50
CA PHE A 77 -3.85 3.57 -9.44
C PHE A 77 -3.25 4.52 -8.39
N VAL A 78 -2.07 4.20 -7.85
CA VAL A 78 -1.31 5.04 -6.92
C VAL A 78 -1.14 6.45 -7.46
N ARG A 79 -0.72 6.58 -8.73
CA ARG A 79 -0.53 7.89 -9.38
C ARG A 79 -1.83 8.70 -9.45
N ARG A 80 -2.98 8.06 -9.70
CA ARG A 80 -4.30 8.73 -9.69
C ARG A 80 -4.67 9.20 -8.30
N VAL A 81 -4.44 8.37 -7.29
CA VAL A 81 -4.74 8.69 -5.89
C VAL A 81 -3.88 9.86 -5.39
N ILE A 82 -2.56 9.81 -5.61
CA ILE A 82 -1.64 10.90 -5.22
C ILE A 82 -2.06 12.23 -5.84
N LYS A 83 -2.38 12.24 -7.14
CA LYS A 83 -2.84 13.46 -7.84
C LYS A 83 -4.12 14.05 -7.23
N LYS A 84 -5.01 13.21 -6.71
CA LYS A 84 -6.28 13.65 -6.11
C LYS A 84 -6.10 14.20 -4.69
N ILE A 85 -5.10 13.70 -3.96
CA ILE A 85 -4.98 13.90 -2.51
C ILE A 85 -4.02 15.05 -2.12
N LEU A 86 -3.31 15.66 -3.08
CA LEU A 86 -2.31 16.72 -2.79
C LEU A 86 -1.30 16.27 -1.71
N MET A 87 -0.77 15.05 -1.84
CA MET A 87 0.23 14.54 -0.90
C MET A 87 1.55 15.29 -1.06
N ILE A 88 2.09 15.79 0.04
CA ILE A 88 3.32 16.60 0.05
C ILE A 88 4.55 15.68 0.13
N ASN A 89 4.49 14.65 0.98
CA ASN A 89 5.59 13.70 1.20
C ASN A 89 5.12 12.26 0.97
N LEU A 90 5.95 11.48 0.26
CA LEU A 90 5.66 10.10 -0.14
C LEU A 90 6.72 9.16 0.43
N LEU A 91 6.28 8.14 1.15
CA LEU A 91 7.11 7.09 1.71
C LEU A 91 6.71 5.76 1.07
N PHE A 92 7.63 5.16 0.32
CA PHE A 92 7.40 3.91 -0.40
C PHE A 92 7.87 2.74 0.47
N LEU A 93 6.92 2.00 1.05
CA LEU A 93 7.19 0.81 1.85
C LEU A 93 7.17 -0.41 0.93
N GLN A 94 8.30 -0.67 0.29
CA GLN A 94 8.48 -1.86 -0.54
C GLN A 94 9.28 -2.90 0.24
N HIS A 95 8.62 -3.98 0.66
CA HIS A 95 9.31 -5.22 0.98
C HIS A 95 9.74 -5.88 -0.34
N LEU A 96 10.93 -5.55 -0.82
CA LEU A 96 11.53 -6.16 -2.02
C LEU A 96 12.13 -7.55 -1.70
N LEU A 97 11.53 -8.31 -0.78
CA LEU A 97 12.15 -9.50 -0.17
C LEU A 97 11.42 -10.83 -0.45
N LEU A 98 10.36 -10.86 -1.26
CA LEU A 98 9.59 -12.09 -1.53
C LEU A 98 9.27 -12.33 -3.01
N LEU A 99 10.11 -11.85 -3.92
CA LEU A 99 10.10 -12.30 -5.33
C LEU A 99 11.28 -13.22 -5.70
N PHE A 100 12.08 -13.62 -4.71
CA PHE A 100 13.32 -14.40 -4.93
C PHE A 100 13.46 -15.66 -4.08
N TYR A 101 12.38 -16.16 -3.46
CA TYR A 101 12.36 -17.49 -2.87
C TYR A 101 11.07 -18.23 -3.25
#